data_AF-A0AAD8UU90-F1
#
_entry.id   AF-A0AAD8UU90-F1
#
_cell.length_a   1.000
_cell.length_b   1.000
_cell.length_c   1.000
_cell.angle_alpha   90.00
_cell.angle_beta   90.00
_cell.angle_gamma   90.00
#
_symmetry.space_group_name_H-M   'P 1'
#
loop_
_entity.id
_entity.type
_entity.pdbx_description
1 polymer ?
#
loop_
_entity_poly.entity_id
_entity_poly.type
_entity_poly.pdbx_seq_one_letter_code
_entity_poly.pdbx_strand_id
1 'polypeptide(L)'
;MSVVVDSLIHSIKELSKRKVKRSAHVWVTRLNEIYSRRSRLTESHLPVIIRHIVNNNLECLTISKDLLQGTLSYLPSLGQLDLQDISAMCYALCSIGEDDAAIKLLSEQFADDKFLKSSLSDQGMLMRVVNLCISRQLVTDYIDRHKGIKDSSLCDVCGRIIDNANNILQSLQFSFNAGAVEYNAIGDILVENIYLHQQLQLESGLFSASNRFVDYGSLDGRIRISHLLDEEHKDILQTQIATSRYSDILSALRFFFYMKLPRVPYAKELFTRLCNTSGSATHLCRKEAMMILESHIINLERELHAVTSGSCDSQRGELHSYLTGIRKTGLLCSGHVSVHRWNYPVKIPQNG
;
A
#
# COMPACT_ATOMS: atom_id res chain seq x y z
N MET A 1 -20.23 -27.92 7.95
CA MET A 1 -18.76 -28.00 8.10
C MET A 1 -18.05 -26.64 7.92
N SER A 2 -18.64 -25.64 7.23
CA SER A 2 -18.10 -24.27 7.13
C SER A 2 -18.14 -23.47 8.45
N VAL A 3 -19.07 -23.80 9.36
CA VAL A 3 -19.37 -23.04 10.60
C VAL A 3 -18.14 -22.63 11.42
N VAL A 4 -17.10 -23.47 11.50
CA VAL A 4 -15.87 -23.14 12.24
C VAL A 4 -15.03 -22.10 11.50
N VAL A 5 -14.92 -22.20 10.17
CA VAL A 5 -14.23 -21.20 9.35
C VAL A 5 -15.01 -19.89 9.36
N ASP A 6 -16.34 -19.96 9.25
CA ASP A 6 -17.23 -18.80 9.31
C ASP A 6 -17.10 -18.06 10.65
N SER A 7 -16.98 -18.82 11.75
CA SER A 7 -16.71 -18.29 13.09
C SER A 7 -15.34 -17.60 13.19
N LEU A 8 -14.29 -18.17 12.58
CA LEU A 8 -12.96 -17.57 12.54
C LEU A 8 -12.94 -16.28 11.72
N ILE A 9 -13.61 -16.27 10.56
CA ILE A 9 -13.76 -15.07 9.72
C ILE A 9 -14.53 -13.99 10.48
N HIS A 10 -15.61 -14.36 11.16
CA HIS A 10 -16.35 -13.44 12.03
C HIS A 10 -15.45 -12.88 13.15
N SER A 11 -14.60 -13.71 13.76
CA SER A 11 -13.63 -13.26 14.77
C SER A 11 -12.65 -12.23 14.20
N ILE A 12 -12.13 -12.42 12.98
CA ILE A 12 -11.26 -11.46 12.31
C ILE A 12 -11.98 -10.15 11.98
N LYS A 13 -13.26 -10.23 11.59
CA LYS A 13 -14.11 -9.06 11.37
C LYS A 13 -14.23 -8.22 12.63
N GLU A 14 -14.47 -8.87 13.78
CA GLU A 14 -14.53 -8.18 15.07
C GLU A 14 -13.19 -7.59 15.52
N LEU A 15 -12.08 -8.28 15.24
CA LEU A 15 -10.74 -7.75 15.51
C LEU A 15 -10.44 -6.48 14.71
N SER A 16 -10.86 -6.45 13.44
CA SER A 16 -10.67 -5.30 12.54
C SER A 16 -11.40 -4.04 13.05
N LYS A 17 -12.61 -4.20 13.61
CA LYS A 17 -13.41 -3.08 14.14
C LYS A 17 -12.72 -2.37 15.31
N ARG A 18 -12.03 -3.13 16.17
CA ARG A 18 -11.50 -2.64 17.44
C ARG A 18 -10.17 -1.88 17.31
N LYS A 19 -9.69 -1.59 16.10
CA LYS A 19 -8.36 -0.97 15.82
C LYS A 19 -7.24 -1.63 16.64
N VAL A 20 -7.32 -2.94 16.87
CA VAL A 20 -6.34 -3.70 17.68
C VAL A 20 -5.10 -4.01 16.84
N LYS A 21 -4.47 -2.97 16.29
CA LYS A 21 -3.12 -3.05 15.71
C LYS A 21 -2.06 -3.38 16.78
N ARG A 22 -2.45 -3.33 18.07
CA ARG A 22 -1.58 -3.50 19.25
C ARG A 22 -1.36 -4.96 19.69
N SER A 23 -2.15 -5.91 19.20
CA SER A 23 -2.03 -7.32 19.59
C SER A 23 -1.58 -8.17 18.41
N ALA A 24 -0.34 -7.96 17.97
CA ALA A 24 0.28 -8.73 16.89
C ALA A 24 0.12 -10.25 17.11
N HIS A 25 0.22 -10.70 18.37
CA HIS A 25 -0.01 -12.10 18.75
C HIS A 25 -1.43 -12.57 18.38
N VAL A 26 -2.47 -11.77 18.63
CA VAL A 26 -3.87 -12.16 18.35
C VAL A 26 -4.10 -12.31 16.85
N TRP A 27 -3.56 -11.39 16.05
CA TRP A 27 -3.61 -11.48 14.59
C TRP A 27 -2.88 -12.71 14.07
N VAL A 28 -1.65 -12.94 14.54
CA VAL A 28 -0.85 -14.11 14.17
C VAL A 28 -1.57 -15.41 14.56
N THR A 29 -2.12 -15.53 15.77
CA THR A 29 -2.87 -16.71 16.19
C THR A 29 -4.08 -16.97 15.30
N ARG A 30 -4.89 -15.94 15.01
CA ARG A 30 -6.09 -16.11 14.18
C ARG A 30 -5.77 -16.46 12.73
N LEU A 31 -4.76 -15.84 12.14
CA LEU A 31 -4.32 -16.19 10.79
C LEU A 31 -3.76 -17.62 10.73
N ASN A 32 -3.02 -18.07 11.75
CA ASN A 32 -2.59 -19.47 11.85
C ASN A 32 -3.76 -20.45 11.98
N GLU A 33 -4.80 -20.10 12.72
CA GLU A 33 -6.01 -20.91 12.83
C GLU A 33 -6.76 -21.04 11.51
N ILE A 34 -6.77 -19.99 10.68
CA ILE A 34 -7.33 -20.04 9.33
C ILE A 34 -6.42 -20.88 8.42
N TYR A 35 -5.12 -20.62 8.42
CA TYR A 35 -4.16 -21.32 7.56
C TYR A 35 -4.11 -22.83 7.83
N SER A 36 -4.19 -23.25 9.10
CA SER A 36 -4.28 -24.67 9.47
C SER A 36 -5.56 -25.36 8.96
N ARG A 37 -6.59 -24.59 8.62
CA ARG A 37 -7.87 -25.06 8.07
C ARG A 37 -8.07 -24.68 6.61
N ARG A 38 -6.99 -24.29 5.90
CA ARG A 38 -7.04 -23.81 4.51
C ARG A 38 -7.76 -24.74 3.53
N SER A 39 -7.68 -26.06 3.74
CA SER A 39 -8.39 -27.05 2.91
C SER A 39 -9.92 -26.98 3.02
N ARG A 40 -10.45 -26.23 3.98
CA ARG A 40 -11.89 -26.00 4.19
C ARG A 40 -12.34 -24.61 3.72
N LEU A 41 -11.41 -23.81 3.18
CA LEU A 41 -11.77 -22.51 2.59
C LEU A 41 -12.48 -22.73 1.26
N THR A 42 -13.39 -21.81 0.95
CA THR A 42 -14.13 -21.72 -0.30
C THR A 42 -13.81 -20.37 -0.94
N GLU A 43 -14.07 -20.24 -2.23
CA GLU A 43 -13.86 -19.00 -3.00
C GLU A 43 -14.51 -17.78 -2.33
N SER A 44 -15.71 -17.94 -1.79
CA SER A 44 -16.46 -16.88 -1.09
C SER A 44 -15.77 -16.33 0.16
N HIS A 45 -14.88 -17.08 0.79
CA HIS A 45 -14.17 -16.62 1.99
C HIS A 45 -12.99 -15.71 1.66
N LEU A 46 -12.45 -15.81 0.44
CA LEU A 46 -11.17 -15.21 0.10
C LEU A 46 -11.21 -13.68 0.09
N PRO A 47 -12.18 -13.03 -0.58
CA PRO A 47 -12.21 -11.57 -0.60
C PRO A 47 -12.31 -10.99 0.82
N VAL A 48 -13.09 -11.63 1.70
CA VAL A 48 -13.25 -11.22 3.10
C VAL A 48 -11.96 -11.33 3.89
N ILE A 49 -11.26 -12.46 3.79
CA ILE A 49 -9.98 -12.68 4.49
C ILE A 49 -8.94 -11.67 4.00
N ILE A 50 -8.83 -11.49 2.68
CA ILE A 50 -7.86 -10.59 2.06
C ILE A 50 -8.13 -9.15 2.44
N ARG A 51 -9.39 -8.70 2.37
CA ARG A 51 -9.80 -7.35 2.79
C ARG A 51 -9.39 -7.08 4.24
N HIS A 52 -9.49 -8.06 5.13
CA HIS A 52 -9.03 -7.93 6.51
C HIS A 52 -7.51 -7.92 6.67
N ILE A 53 -6.77 -8.68 5.87
CA ILE A 53 -5.30 -8.60 5.84
C ILE A 53 -4.86 -7.19 5.43
N VAL A 54 -5.45 -6.66 4.34
CA VAL A 54 -5.09 -5.36 3.77
C VAL A 54 -5.48 -4.20 4.69
N ASN A 55 -6.73 -4.16 5.16
CA ASN A 55 -7.20 -3.10 6.04
C ASN A 55 -6.42 -3.01 7.36
N ASN A 56 -5.80 -4.11 7.80
CA ASN A 56 -5.01 -4.16 9.02
C ASN A 56 -3.50 -4.10 8.77
N ASN A 57 -3.04 -4.00 7.51
CA ASN A 57 -1.63 -3.92 7.11
C ASN A 57 -0.82 -5.14 7.59
N LEU A 58 -1.32 -6.34 7.29
CA LEU A 58 -0.77 -7.60 7.76
C LEU A 58 0.01 -8.37 6.69
N GLU A 59 0.19 -7.78 5.51
CA GLU A 59 0.84 -8.39 4.33
C GLU A 59 2.32 -8.73 4.59
N CYS A 60 2.97 -7.98 5.49
CA CYS A 60 4.35 -8.23 5.93
C CYS A 60 4.50 -9.49 6.81
N LEU A 61 3.42 -10.06 7.33
CA LEU A 61 3.48 -11.27 8.16
C LEU A 61 3.65 -12.50 7.27
N THR A 62 4.63 -13.36 7.60
CA THR A 62 4.86 -14.64 6.89
C THR A 62 3.58 -15.46 6.74
N ILE A 63 2.80 -15.60 7.82
CA ILE A 63 1.54 -16.37 7.78
C ILE A 63 0.48 -15.77 6.85
N SER A 64 0.44 -14.44 6.70
CA SER A 64 -0.44 -13.79 5.73
C SER A 64 0.01 -14.11 4.31
N LYS A 65 1.32 -14.09 4.04
CA LYS A 65 1.87 -14.45 2.74
C LYS A 65 1.57 -15.90 2.37
N ASP A 66 1.82 -16.82 3.29
CA ASP A 66 1.56 -18.25 3.09
C ASP A 66 0.06 -18.50 2.83
N LEU A 67 -0.82 -17.77 3.54
CA LEU A 67 -2.26 -17.84 3.32
C LEU A 67 -2.62 -17.29 1.93
N LEU A 68 -2.13 -16.11 1.56
CA LEU A 68 -2.39 -15.51 0.24
C LEU A 68 -1.90 -16.40 -0.91
N GLN A 69 -0.68 -16.94 -0.82
CA GLN A 69 -0.14 -17.89 -1.80
C GLN A 69 -1.00 -19.15 -1.90
N GLY A 70 -1.45 -19.68 -0.75
CA GLY A 70 -2.37 -20.81 -0.71
C GLY A 70 -3.75 -20.54 -1.34
N THR A 71 -4.09 -19.27 -1.59
CA THR A 71 -5.38 -18.88 -2.17
C THR A 71 -5.36 -18.66 -3.69
N LEU A 72 -4.17 -18.69 -4.32
CA LEU A 72 -4.02 -18.48 -5.76
C LEU A 72 -4.81 -19.48 -6.61
N SER A 73 -4.92 -20.73 -6.15
CA SER A 73 -5.64 -21.79 -6.87
C SER A 73 -7.13 -21.52 -7.04
N TYR A 74 -7.70 -20.63 -6.23
CA TYR A 74 -9.13 -20.28 -6.28
C TYR A 74 -9.43 -19.06 -7.15
N LEU A 75 -8.40 -18.34 -7.63
CA LEU A 75 -8.62 -17.14 -8.45
C LEU A 75 -9.49 -17.41 -9.70
N PRO A 76 -9.28 -18.50 -10.47
CA PRO A 76 -10.08 -18.75 -11.68
C PRO A 76 -11.56 -19.05 -11.42
N SER A 77 -11.90 -19.42 -10.19
CA SER A 77 -13.26 -19.79 -9.77
C SER A 77 -13.97 -18.68 -8.99
N LEU A 78 -13.33 -17.52 -8.81
CA LEU A 78 -13.99 -16.38 -8.16
C LEU A 78 -15.17 -15.88 -9.00
N GLY A 79 -16.31 -15.69 -8.34
CA GLY A 79 -17.44 -14.98 -8.92
C GLY A 79 -17.14 -13.50 -9.15
N GLN A 80 -18.15 -12.75 -9.61
CA GLN A 80 -18.05 -11.31 -9.81
C GLN A 80 -17.75 -10.58 -8.48
N LEU A 81 -16.65 -9.83 -8.46
CA LEU A 81 -16.22 -9.07 -7.28
C LEU A 81 -16.66 -7.61 -7.31
N ASP A 82 -16.79 -7.00 -6.13
CA ASP A 82 -16.94 -5.56 -5.97
C ASP A 82 -15.59 -4.83 -6.15
N LEU A 83 -15.62 -3.51 -6.36
CA LEU A 83 -14.39 -2.74 -6.64
C LEU A 83 -13.41 -2.74 -5.46
N GLN A 84 -13.94 -2.81 -4.23
CA GLN A 84 -13.14 -2.83 -3.02
C GLN A 84 -12.37 -4.14 -2.87
N ASP A 85 -13.01 -5.27 -3.21
CA ASP A 85 -12.41 -6.59 -3.23
C ASP A 85 -11.39 -6.71 -4.34
N ILE A 86 -11.69 -6.25 -5.55
CA ILE A 86 -10.71 -6.22 -6.65
C ILE A 86 -9.46 -5.46 -6.20
N SER A 87 -9.64 -4.26 -5.65
CA SER A 87 -8.54 -3.42 -5.16
C SER A 87 -7.73 -4.12 -4.06
N ALA A 88 -8.40 -4.66 -3.03
CA ALA A 88 -7.72 -5.34 -1.92
C ALA A 88 -6.98 -6.60 -2.38
N MET A 89 -7.58 -7.39 -3.27
CA MET A 89 -6.98 -8.60 -3.80
C MET A 89 -5.76 -8.31 -4.66
N CYS A 90 -5.86 -7.39 -5.60
CA CYS A 90 -4.72 -6.98 -6.42
C CYS A 90 -3.61 -6.36 -5.56
N TYR A 91 -3.93 -5.53 -4.56
CA TYR A 91 -2.94 -5.01 -3.61
C TYR A 91 -2.20 -6.15 -2.87
N ALA A 92 -2.95 -7.11 -2.34
CA ALA A 92 -2.39 -8.23 -1.60
C ALA A 92 -1.52 -9.12 -2.49
N LEU A 93 -1.95 -9.42 -3.72
CA LEU A 93 -1.18 -10.21 -4.68
C LEU A 93 0.15 -9.52 -5.04
N CYS A 94 0.13 -8.23 -5.37
CA CYS A 94 1.34 -7.45 -5.61
C CYS A 94 2.26 -7.43 -4.37
N SER A 95 1.70 -7.38 -3.15
CA SER A 95 2.49 -7.35 -1.91
C SER A 95 3.28 -8.64 -1.65
N ILE A 96 2.83 -9.78 -2.22
CA ILE A 96 3.49 -11.08 -2.13
C ILE A 96 4.28 -11.46 -3.38
N GLY A 97 4.31 -10.60 -4.40
CA GLY A 97 5.05 -10.81 -5.64
C GLY A 97 4.30 -11.60 -6.72
N GLU A 98 2.99 -11.80 -6.56
CA GLU A 98 2.13 -12.48 -7.54
C GLU A 98 1.54 -11.46 -8.53
N ASP A 99 2.40 -10.71 -9.22
CA ASP A 99 2.02 -9.56 -10.04
C ASP A 99 1.15 -9.97 -11.25
N ASP A 100 1.50 -11.07 -11.91
CA ASP A 100 0.74 -11.59 -13.05
C ASP A 100 -0.70 -11.97 -12.66
N ALA A 101 -0.86 -12.56 -11.46
CA ALA A 101 -2.17 -12.90 -10.93
C ALA A 101 -3.00 -11.63 -10.61
N ALA A 102 -2.36 -10.58 -10.12
CA ALA A 102 -3.00 -9.29 -9.86
C ALA A 102 -3.46 -8.61 -11.16
N ILE A 103 -2.59 -8.57 -12.18
CA ILE A 103 -2.91 -7.99 -13.50
C ILE A 103 -4.06 -8.76 -14.14
N LYS A 104 -3.99 -10.10 -14.13
CA LYS A 104 -5.05 -10.95 -14.66
C LYS A 104 -6.38 -10.70 -13.95
N LEU A 105 -6.40 -10.72 -12.61
CA LEU A 105 -7.61 -10.46 -11.82
C LEU A 105 -8.22 -9.09 -12.15
N LEU A 106 -7.38 -8.05 -12.26
CA LEU A 106 -7.81 -6.71 -12.61
C LEU A 106 -8.45 -6.68 -14.01
N SER A 107 -7.80 -7.29 -15.00
CA SER A 107 -8.29 -7.34 -16.39
C SER A 107 -9.63 -8.08 -16.53
N GLU A 108 -9.82 -9.18 -15.79
CA GLU A 108 -11.01 -10.03 -15.87
C GLU A 108 -12.21 -9.48 -15.08
N GLN A 109 -11.97 -8.76 -13.98
CA GLN A 109 -13.03 -8.33 -13.05
C GLN A 109 -13.41 -6.85 -13.19
N PHE A 110 -12.58 -6.03 -13.82
CA PHE A 110 -12.84 -4.61 -14.03
C PHE A 110 -13.97 -4.37 -15.05
N ALA A 111 -14.89 -3.48 -14.69
CA ALA A 111 -15.95 -3.00 -15.58
C ALA A 111 -16.25 -1.53 -15.29
N ASP A 112 -16.42 -0.70 -16.33
CA ASP A 112 -16.69 0.75 -16.19
C ASP A 112 -17.91 1.03 -15.33
N ASP A 113 -18.97 0.24 -15.46
CA ASP A 113 -20.21 0.48 -14.74
C ASP A 113 -20.02 0.27 -13.23
N LYS A 114 -19.17 -0.68 -12.82
CA LYS A 114 -18.77 -0.85 -11.42
C LYS A 114 -17.94 0.33 -10.93
N PHE A 115 -17.02 0.84 -11.75
CA PHE A 115 -16.20 2.00 -11.40
C PHE A 115 -17.08 3.23 -11.17
N LEU A 116 -17.94 3.57 -12.13
CA LEU A 116 -18.80 4.75 -12.09
C LEU A 116 -19.85 4.73 -10.98
N LYS A 117 -20.33 3.53 -10.57
CA LYS A 117 -21.30 3.38 -9.47
C LYS A 117 -20.65 3.31 -8.09
N SER A 118 -19.33 3.16 -8.01
CA SER A 118 -18.61 3.05 -6.74
C SER A 118 -18.36 4.41 -6.09
N SER A 119 -17.95 4.41 -4.81
CA SER A 119 -17.61 5.66 -4.11
C SER A 119 -16.29 6.25 -4.62
N LEU A 120 -16.10 7.57 -4.50
CA LEU A 120 -14.82 8.22 -4.84
C LEU A 120 -13.62 7.57 -4.10
N SER A 121 -13.84 7.11 -2.86
CA SER A 121 -12.80 6.41 -2.09
C SER A 121 -12.44 5.06 -2.71
N ASP A 122 -13.42 4.30 -3.23
CA ASP A 122 -13.16 3.01 -3.87
C ASP A 122 -12.47 3.21 -5.23
N GLN A 123 -12.86 4.26 -5.96
CA GLN A 123 -12.20 4.67 -7.20
C GLN A 123 -10.73 5.04 -6.96
N GLY A 124 -10.46 5.88 -5.97
CA GLY A 124 -9.09 6.23 -5.58
C GLY A 124 -8.25 5.02 -5.15
N MET A 125 -8.84 4.09 -4.39
CA MET A 125 -8.17 2.83 -4.03
C MET A 125 -7.87 1.95 -5.25
N LEU A 126 -8.78 1.86 -6.22
CA LEU A 126 -8.51 1.13 -7.46
C LEU A 126 -7.37 1.76 -8.24
N MET A 127 -7.38 3.09 -8.41
CA MET A 127 -6.32 3.81 -9.13
C MET A 127 -4.96 3.59 -8.48
N ARG A 128 -4.90 3.66 -7.15
CA ARG A 128 -3.71 3.34 -6.36
C ARG A 128 -3.18 1.93 -6.64
N VAL A 129 -4.08 0.95 -6.75
CA VAL A 129 -3.72 -0.44 -7.03
C VAL A 129 -3.29 -0.63 -8.48
N VAL A 130 -3.89 0.08 -9.43
CA VAL A 130 -3.46 0.09 -10.84
C VAL A 130 -2.05 0.67 -10.96
N ASN A 131 -1.77 1.79 -10.28
CA ASN A 131 -0.42 2.36 -10.21
C ASN A 131 0.60 1.38 -9.62
N LEU A 132 0.19 0.60 -8.60
CA LEU A 132 1.03 -0.46 -8.06
C LEU A 132 1.31 -1.54 -9.12
N CYS A 133 0.29 -2.07 -9.80
CA CYS A 133 0.46 -3.08 -10.85
C CYS A 133 1.37 -2.59 -11.98
N ILE A 134 1.15 -1.36 -12.48
CA ILE A 134 1.97 -0.76 -13.54
C ILE A 134 3.41 -0.56 -13.07
N SER A 135 3.61 -0.05 -11.84
CA SER A 135 4.96 0.10 -11.27
C SER A 135 5.70 -1.22 -11.22
N ARG A 136 5.02 -2.31 -10.82
CA ARG A 136 5.61 -3.65 -10.74
C ARG A 136 5.97 -4.18 -12.11
N GLN A 137 5.06 -4.03 -13.09
CA GLN A 137 5.31 -4.46 -14.47
C GLN A 137 6.49 -3.73 -15.08
N LEU A 138 6.58 -2.40 -14.92
CA LEU A 138 7.70 -1.61 -15.43
C LEU A 138 9.05 -2.03 -14.83
N VAL A 139 9.08 -2.41 -13.55
CA VAL A 139 10.29 -2.94 -12.91
C VAL A 139 10.68 -4.30 -13.49
N THR A 140 9.73 -5.21 -13.70
CA THR A 140 9.97 -6.52 -14.31
C THR A 140 10.44 -6.39 -15.77
N ASP A 141 9.77 -5.56 -16.56
CA ASP A 141 10.10 -5.29 -17.97
C ASP A 141 11.48 -4.63 -18.14
N TYR A 142 11.88 -3.77 -17.19
CA TYR A 142 13.22 -3.18 -17.16
C TYR A 142 14.31 -4.23 -16.90
N ILE A 143 14.06 -5.21 -16.02
CA ILE A 143 14.97 -6.32 -15.75
C ILE A 143 15.09 -7.23 -16.99
N ASP A 144 13.97 -7.48 -17.68
CA ASP A 144 13.89 -8.38 -18.83
C ASP A 144 14.32 -7.77 -20.17
N ARG A 145 14.88 -6.54 -20.17
CA ARG A 145 15.45 -5.77 -21.30
C ARG A 145 14.86 -6.18 -22.67
N HIS A 146 13.99 -5.33 -23.23
CA HIS A 146 13.43 -5.32 -24.61
C HIS A 146 11.95 -5.69 -24.76
N LYS A 147 11.13 -5.53 -23.70
CA LYS A 147 9.68 -5.63 -23.83
C LYS A 147 9.09 -4.46 -23.05
N GLY A 148 8.72 -3.37 -23.73
CA GLY A 148 7.79 -2.42 -23.11
C GLY A 148 6.49 -3.13 -22.76
N ILE A 149 5.63 -2.50 -21.94
CA ILE A 149 4.36 -3.06 -21.42
C ILE A 149 3.70 -3.93 -22.51
N LYS A 150 3.83 -5.25 -22.37
CA LYS A 150 3.43 -6.20 -23.42
C LYS A 150 1.98 -6.60 -23.35
N ASP A 151 1.33 -6.31 -22.24
CA ASP A 151 -0.03 -6.75 -21.99
C ASP A 151 -1.02 -5.67 -22.43
N SER A 152 -1.63 -5.88 -23.60
CA SER A 152 -2.66 -4.99 -24.14
C SER A 152 -3.85 -4.85 -23.19
N SER A 153 -4.14 -5.89 -22.38
CA SER A 153 -5.29 -5.89 -21.49
C SER A 153 -5.17 -4.88 -20.35
N LEU A 154 -3.97 -4.72 -19.78
CA LEU A 154 -3.74 -3.73 -18.71
C LEU A 154 -3.74 -2.31 -19.27
N CYS A 155 -3.20 -2.10 -20.47
CA CYS A 155 -3.27 -0.81 -21.17
C CYS A 155 -4.72 -0.36 -21.39
N ASP A 156 -5.59 -1.26 -21.84
CA ASP A 156 -7.01 -0.96 -22.05
C ASP A 156 -7.73 -0.60 -20.73
N VAL A 157 -7.47 -1.36 -19.66
CA VAL A 157 -8.01 -1.05 -18.32
C VAL A 157 -7.50 0.31 -17.82
N CYS A 158 -6.21 0.60 -18.00
CA CYS A 158 -5.63 1.88 -17.59
C CYS A 158 -6.24 3.05 -18.36
N GLY A 159 -6.42 2.93 -19.68
CA GLY A 159 -7.07 3.96 -20.48
C GLY A 159 -8.48 4.28 -19.99
N ARG A 160 -9.29 3.25 -19.75
CA ARG A 160 -10.66 3.41 -19.20
C ARG A 160 -10.68 4.06 -17.81
N ILE A 161 -9.76 3.66 -16.93
CA ILE A 161 -9.64 4.24 -15.59
C ILE A 161 -9.23 5.71 -15.67
N ILE A 162 -8.26 6.05 -16.52
CA ILE A 162 -7.82 7.42 -16.77
C ILE A 162 -8.97 8.27 -17.30
N ASP A 163 -9.69 7.80 -18.31
CA ASP A 163 -10.82 8.54 -18.89
C ASP A 163 -11.91 8.81 -17.85
N ASN A 164 -12.27 7.80 -17.06
CA ASN A 164 -13.24 7.95 -15.98
C ASN A 164 -12.74 8.93 -14.90
N ALA A 165 -11.47 8.84 -14.49
CA ALA A 165 -10.87 9.75 -13.51
C ALA A 165 -10.82 11.19 -14.04
N ASN A 166 -10.47 11.39 -15.30
CA ASN A 166 -10.45 12.69 -15.96
C ASN A 166 -11.86 13.31 -15.99
N ASN A 167 -12.88 12.53 -16.33
CA ASN A 167 -14.28 12.98 -16.31
C ASN A 167 -14.71 13.41 -14.90
N ILE A 168 -14.34 12.64 -13.87
CA ILE A 168 -14.63 12.98 -12.47
C ILE A 168 -13.95 14.30 -12.10
N LEU A 169 -12.64 14.43 -12.33
CA LEU A 169 -11.87 15.61 -11.98
C LEU A 169 -12.39 16.87 -12.71
N GLN A 170 -12.72 16.76 -14.00
CA GLN A 170 -13.31 17.86 -14.78
C GLN A 170 -14.67 18.27 -14.24
N SER A 171 -15.55 17.31 -13.93
CA SER A 171 -16.88 17.61 -13.38
C SER A 171 -16.79 18.34 -12.03
N LEU A 172 -15.77 18.03 -11.24
CA LEU A 172 -15.55 18.59 -9.92
C LEU A 172 -14.77 19.90 -9.93
N GLN A 173 -14.08 20.25 -11.02
CA GLN A 173 -13.33 21.50 -11.15
C GLN A 173 -14.22 22.74 -10.93
N PHE A 174 -15.50 22.64 -11.27
CA PHE A 174 -16.48 23.73 -11.13
C PHE A 174 -17.38 23.61 -9.89
N SER A 175 -17.27 22.52 -9.13
CA SER A 175 -17.99 22.33 -7.87
C SER A 175 -17.21 22.93 -6.71
N PHE A 176 -17.88 23.68 -5.81
CA PHE A 176 -17.26 24.39 -4.69
C PHE A 176 -17.65 23.87 -3.30
N ASN A 177 -18.52 22.85 -3.19
CA ASN A 177 -19.12 22.44 -1.93
C ASN A 177 -18.96 20.94 -1.64
N ALA A 178 -17.74 20.42 -1.64
CA ALA A 178 -17.44 19.07 -1.17
C ALA A 178 -17.14 19.06 0.34
N GLY A 179 -17.41 17.95 1.04
CA GLY A 179 -16.96 17.76 2.42
C GLY A 179 -15.48 17.36 2.51
N ALA A 180 -14.82 17.51 3.66
CA ALA A 180 -13.38 17.19 3.83
C ALA A 180 -13.01 15.74 3.43
N VAL A 181 -13.92 14.78 3.62
CA VAL A 181 -13.73 13.38 3.21
C VAL A 181 -13.71 13.25 1.68
N GLU A 182 -14.57 14.00 1.00
CA GLU A 182 -14.63 14.02 -0.46
C GLU A 182 -13.40 14.71 -1.04
N TYR A 183 -12.93 15.81 -0.41
CA TYR A 183 -11.67 16.45 -0.80
C TYR A 183 -10.48 15.50 -0.77
N ASN A 184 -10.35 14.67 0.27
CA ASN A 184 -9.27 13.68 0.34
C ASN A 184 -9.38 12.62 -0.77
N ALA A 185 -10.60 12.10 -1.01
CA ALA A 185 -10.81 11.12 -2.08
C ALA A 185 -10.52 11.71 -3.47
N ILE A 186 -10.89 12.97 -3.71
CA ILE A 186 -10.59 13.70 -4.95
C ILE A 186 -9.09 13.95 -5.08
N GLY A 187 -8.43 14.36 -4.00
CA GLY A 187 -6.99 14.54 -3.94
C GLY A 187 -6.25 13.24 -4.25
N ASP A 188 -6.71 12.12 -3.69
CA ASP A 188 -6.19 10.78 -3.99
C ASP A 188 -6.37 10.42 -5.46
N ILE A 189 -7.58 10.57 -6.01
CA ILE A 189 -7.82 10.35 -7.45
C ILE A 189 -6.88 11.21 -8.29
N LEU A 190 -6.70 12.49 -7.94
CA LEU A 190 -5.83 13.40 -8.66
C LEU A 190 -4.37 12.94 -8.65
N VAL A 191 -3.77 12.70 -7.48
CA VAL A 191 -2.35 12.32 -7.39
C VAL A 191 -2.08 10.96 -8.01
N GLU A 192 -3.01 10.02 -7.88
CA GLU A 192 -2.90 8.70 -8.52
C GLU A 192 -3.05 8.83 -10.05
N ASN A 193 -3.95 9.68 -10.54
CA ASN A 193 -4.13 9.91 -11.98
C ASN A 193 -2.90 10.57 -12.61
N ILE A 194 -2.36 11.62 -11.98
CA ILE A 194 -1.12 12.28 -12.42
C ILE A 194 0.00 11.26 -12.50
N TYR A 195 0.17 10.46 -11.44
CA TYR A 195 1.24 9.47 -11.41
C TYR A 195 1.06 8.39 -12.48
N LEU A 196 -0.17 7.93 -12.74
CA LEU A 196 -0.46 6.96 -13.79
C LEU A 196 -0.12 7.51 -15.19
N HIS A 197 -0.50 8.76 -15.47
CA HIS A 197 -0.12 9.46 -16.70
C HIS A 197 1.40 9.50 -16.87
N GLN A 198 2.14 9.78 -15.80
CA GLN A 198 3.61 9.79 -15.84
C GLN A 198 4.21 8.43 -16.14
N GLN A 199 3.71 7.37 -15.50
CA GLN A 199 4.20 6.00 -15.73
C GLN A 199 3.97 5.56 -17.18
N LEU A 200 2.85 5.97 -17.77
CA LEU A 200 2.46 5.65 -19.15
C LEU A 200 2.98 6.67 -20.19
N GLN A 201 3.73 7.70 -19.76
CA GLN A 201 4.25 8.77 -20.63
C GLN A 201 3.15 9.48 -21.44
N LEU A 202 1.97 9.64 -20.85
CA LEU A 202 0.85 10.36 -21.45
C LEU A 202 0.90 11.85 -21.08
N GLU A 203 0.53 12.73 -22.00
CA GLU A 203 0.41 14.16 -21.70
C GLU A 203 -0.65 14.41 -20.61
N SER A 204 -0.27 15.02 -19.50
CA SER A 204 -1.17 15.32 -18.38
C SER A 204 -1.77 16.72 -18.54
N GLY A 205 -2.83 16.85 -19.35
CA GLY A 205 -3.51 18.14 -19.55
C GLY A 205 -4.19 18.74 -18.30
N LEU A 206 -4.44 17.93 -17.26
CA LEU A 206 -5.26 18.29 -16.10
C LEU A 206 -4.50 18.81 -14.87
N PHE A 207 -3.16 18.70 -14.85
CA PHE A 207 -2.35 19.06 -13.67
C PHE A 207 -2.51 20.53 -13.28
N SER A 208 -2.47 21.45 -14.25
CA SER A 208 -2.61 22.89 -14.02
C SER A 208 -4.01 23.32 -13.56
N ALA A 209 -5.04 22.62 -14.04
CA ALA A 209 -6.45 22.92 -13.77
C ALA A 209 -6.93 22.46 -12.38
N SER A 210 -6.28 21.44 -11.80
CA SER A 210 -6.75 20.74 -10.59
C SER A 210 -5.86 20.96 -9.36
N ASN A 211 -4.90 21.88 -9.42
CA ASN A 211 -3.88 22.11 -8.37
C ASN A 211 -4.49 22.35 -6.97
N ARG A 212 -5.73 22.86 -6.89
CA ARG A 212 -6.43 23.10 -5.61
C ARG A 212 -6.69 21.85 -4.76
N PHE A 213 -6.68 20.66 -5.35
CA PHE A 213 -6.96 19.40 -4.66
C PHE A 213 -5.70 18.64 -4.27
N VAL A 214 -4.53 19.04 -4.76
CA VAL A 214 -3.29 18.26 -4.63
C VAL A 214 -2.86 18.08 -3.19
N ASP A 215 -3.12 19.07 -2.34
CA ASP A 215 -2.78 19.06 -0.91
C ASP A 215 -3.63 18.10 -0.08
N TYR A 216 -4.79 17.70 -0.60
CA TYR A 216 -5.67 16.72 0.04
C TYR A 216 -5.31 15.28 -0.34
N GLY A 217 -4.44 15.09 -1.33
CA GLY A 217 -3.97 13.76 -1.72
C GLY A 217 -3.16 13.09 -0.61
N SER A 218 -3.15 11.77 -0.63
CA SER A 218 -2.34 10.94 0.27
C SER A 218 -0.87 11.35 0.25
N LEU A 219 -0.25 11.26 1.42
CA LEU A 219 1.14 11.66 1.62
C LEU A 219 2.08 11.00 0.60
N ASP A 220 1.92 9.70 0.37
CA ASP A 220 2.75 8.98 -0.59
C ASP A 220 2.45 9.33 -2.04
N GLY A 221 1.20 9.65 -2.38
CA GLY A 221 0.83 10.12 -3.72
C GLY A 221 1.52 11.43 -4.05
N ARG A 222 1.43 12.41 -3.15
CA ARG A 222 2.10 13.72 -3.27
C ARG A 222 3.63 13.59 -3.38
N ILE A 223 4.24 12.66 -2.63
CA ILE A 223 5.68 12.38 -2.72
C ILE A 223 6.08 11.84 -4.11
N ARG A 224 5.28 10.98 -4.74
CA ARG A 224 5.62 10.44 -6.07
C ARG A 224 5.63 11.50 -7.14
N ILE A 225 4.66 12.42 -7.08
CA ILE A 225 4.53 13.51 -8.04
C ILE A 225 5.28 14.78 -7.62
N SER A 226 6.10 14.72 -6.56
CA SER A 226 6.68 15.92 -5.93
C SER A 226 7.56 16.75 -6.86
N HIS A 227 8.13 16.13 -7.89
CA HIS A 227 8.95 16.80 -8.90
C HIS A 227 8.13 17.65 -9.88
N LEU A 228 6.81 17.44 -9.95
CA LEU A 228 5.87 18.29 -10.69
C LEU A 228 5.28 19.42 -9.84
N LEU A 229 5.34 19.30 -8.51
CA LEU A 229 4.79 20.29 -7.61
C LEU A 229 5.61 21.59 -7.66
N ASP A 230 4.92 22.72 -7.54
CA ASP A 230 5.56 24.01 -7.27
C ASP A 230 6.17 24.04 -5.86
N GLU A 231 6.95 25.09 -5.57
CA GLU A 231 7.66 25.20 -4.29
C GLU A 231 6.70 25.35 -3.09
N GLU A 232 5.54 25.99 -3.28
CA GLU A 232 4.53 26.13 -2.22
C GLU A 232 3.99 24.77 -1.80
N HIS A 233 3.59 23.92 -2.75
CA HIS A 233 3.10 22.57 -2.48
C HIS A 233 4.19 21.66 -1.90
N LYS A 234 5.45 21.84 -2.31
CA LYS A 234 6.60 21.14 -1.73
C LYS A 234 6.83 21.53 -0.27
N ASP A 235 6.72 22.80 0.07
CA ASP A 235 6.86 23.28 1.46
C ASP A 235 5.73 22.73 2.35
N ILE A 236 4.50 22.71 1.85
CA ILE A 236 3.36 22.07 2.52
C ILE A 236 3.63 20.57 2.72
N LEU A 237 4.13 19.88 1.69
CA LEU A 237 4.46 18.46 1.76
C LEU A 237 5.55 18.17 2.80
N GLN A 238 6.63 18.95 2.82
CA GLN A 238 7.70 18.82 3.82
C GLN A 238 7.16 19.03 5.24
N THR A 239 6.30 20.03 5.43
CA THR A 239 5.63 20.30 6.71
C THR A 239 4.73 19.12 7.12
N GLN A 240 4.01 18.55 6.16
CA GLN A 240 3.17 17.37 6.38
C GLN A 240 4.02 16.16 6.80
N ILE A 241 5.16 15.90 6.14
CA ILE A 241 6.08 14.83 6.53
C ILE A 241 6.59 15.06 7.97
N ALA A 242 7.04 16.27 8.28
CA ALA A 242 7.59 16.61 9.60
C ALA A 242 6.59 16.44 10.75
N THR A 243 5.29 16.60 10.48
CA THR A 243 4.21 16.56 11.49
C THR A 243 3.40 15.26 11.50
N SER A 244 3.49 14.43 10.46
CA SER A 244 2.73 13.18 10.29
C SER A 244 2.93 12.17 11.42
N ARG A 245 1.94 11.31 11.67
CA ARG A 245 2.05 10.26 12.69
C ARG A 245 2.91 9.10 12.17
N TYR A 246 3.44 8.30 13.09
CA TYR A 246 4.22 7.11 12.75
C TYR A 246 3.48 6.17 11.78
N SER A 247 2.16 5.99 11.97
CA SER A 247 1.33 5.15 11.10
C SER A 247 1.27 5.63 9.66
N ASP A 248 1.28 6.94 9.46
CA ASP A 248 1.04 7.56 8.16
C ASP A 248 2.34 7.52 7.35
N ILE A 249 3.48 7.81 8.00
CA ILE A 249 4.82 7.62 7.44
C ILE A 249 5.06 6.15 7.10
N LEU A 250 4.72 5.23 7.99
CA LEU A 250 4.90 3.80 7.73
C LEU A 250 3.99 3.33 6.58
N SER A 251 2.78 3.87 6.46
CA SER A 251 1.89 3.58 5.33
C SER A 251 2.47 4.04 4.00
N ALA A 252 3.05 5.24 3.96
CA ALA A 252 3.72 5.76 2.78
C ALA A 252 4.94 4.89 2.38
N LEU A 253 5.81 4.61 3.35
CA LEU A 253 6.98 3.75 3.14
C LEU A 253 6.62 2.32 2.71
N ARG A 254 5.54 1.75 3.27
CA ARG A 254 5.00 0.44 2.86
C ARG A 254 4.59 0.45 1.40
N PHE A 255 3.89 1.50 0.97
CA PHE A 255 3.44 1.60 -0.41
C PHE A 255 4.63 1.67 -1.38
N PHE A 256 5.64 2.51 -1.08
CA PHE A 256 6.87 2.57 -1.88
C PHE A 256 7.64 1.24 -1.89
N PHE A 257 7.69 0.55 -0.74
CA PHE A 257 8.32 -0.77 -0.64
C PHE A 257 7.66 -1.81 -1.55
N TYR A 258 6.34 -1.77 -1.71
CA TYR A 258 5.64 -2.68 -2.62
C TYR A 258 5.77 -2.25 -4.07
N MET A 259 5.72 -0.96 -4.39
CA MET A 259 5.92 -0.48 -5.76
C MET A 259 7.30 -0.81 -6.34
N LYS A 260 8.28 -1.14 -5.49
CA LYS A 260 9.69 -1.35 -5.86
C LYS A 260 10.28 -0.15 -6.61
N LEU A 261 9.90 1.05 -6.20
CA LEU A 261 10.50 2.26 -6.77
C LEU A 261 12.02 2.22 -6.51
N PRO A 262 12.86 2.44 -7.55
CA PRO A 262 14.31 2.49 -7.38
C PRO A 262 14.69 3.64 -6.45
N ARG A 263 13.98 4.77 -6.57
CA ARG A 263 14.17 5.95 -5.72
C ARG A 263 12.87 6.40 -5.10
N VAL A 264 12.96 6.74 -3.83
CA VAL A 264 11.88 7.32 -3.05
C VAL A 264 12.28 8.75 -2.69
N PRO A 265 11.66 9.77 -3.31
CA PRO A 265 11.83 11.15 -2.87
C PRO A 265 11.50 11.28 -1.38
N TYR A 266 12.19 12.17 -0.70
CA TYR A 266 12.04 12.39 0.75
C TYR A 266 12.35 11.18 1.65
N ALA A 267 13.08 10.15 1.15
CA ALA A 267 13.41 8.98 1.97
C ALA A 267 14.10 9.37 3.29
N LYS A 268 15.02 10.34 3.25
CA LYS A 268 15.71 10.84 4.45
C LYS A 268 14.72 11.38 5.47
N GLU A 269 13.81 12.25 5.05
CA GLU A 269 12.80 12.91 5.87
C GLU A 269 11.80 11.91 6.45
N LEU A 270 11.33 10.96 5.63
CA LEU A 270 10.43 9.88 6.06
C LEU A 270 11.06 9.03 7.16
N PHE A 271 12.29 8.53 6.95
CA PHE A 271 12.97 7.71 7.96
C PHE A 271 13.36 8.52 9.19
N THR A 272 13.72 9.81 9.04
CA THR A 272 13.93 10.73 10.16
C THR A 272 12.67 10.85 11.02
N ARG A 273 11.51 11.09 10.38
CA ARG A 273 10.24 11.23 11.08
C ARG A 273 9.83 9.94 11.80
N LEU A 274 10.05 8.80 11.14
CA LEU A 274 9.76 7.47 11.71
C LEU A 274 10.58 7.24 12.99
N CYS A 275 11.86 7.62 12.98
CA CYS A 275 12.74 7.58 14.15
C CYS A 275 12.22 8.48 15.28
N ASN A 276 11.88 9.73 14.96
CA ASN A 276 11.42 10.73 15.93
C ASN A 276 10.07 10.39 16.59
N THR A 277 9.28 9.49 16.00
CA THR A 277 7.94 9.10 16.50
C THR A 277 7.85 7.65 16.95
N SER A 278 8.99 6.96 17.06
CA SER A 278 9.09 5.52 17.36
C SER A 278 8.35 5.10 18.63
N GLY A 279 8.24 5.96 19.64
CA GLY A 279 7.49 5.71 20.89
C GLY A 279 6.01 5.38 20.69
N SER A 280 5.41 5.77 19.57
CA SER A 280 4.00 5.49 19.24
C SER A 280 3.76 4.16 18.49
N ALA A 281 4.84 3.45 18.13
CA ALA A 281 4.79 2.26 17.28
C ALA A 281 4.65 0.95 18.07
N THR A 282 3.92 -0.02 17.50
CA THR A 282 3.85 -1.39 18.01
C THR A 282 5.05 -2.21 17.55
N HIS A 283 5.30 -3.36 18.19
CA HIS A 283 6.36 -4.30 17.77
C HIS A 283 6.24 -4.69 16.28
N LEU A 284 5.01 -4.93 15.80
CA LEU A 284 4.77 -5.27 14.39
C LEU A 284 5.17 -4.13 13.46
N CYS A 285 4.76 -2.90 13.78
CA CYS A 285 5.07 -1.72 13.00
C CYS A 285 6.58 -1.41 12.98
N ARG A 286 7.32 -1.77 14.03
CA ARG A 286 8.78 -1.64 14.09
C ARG A 286 9.50 -2.69 13.25
N LYS A 287 9.06 -3.94 13.33
CA LYS A 287 9.58 -5.03 12.49
C LYS A 287 9.40 -4.71 11.01
N GLU A 288 8.23 -4.19 10.65
CA GLU A 288 7.94 -3.75 9.30
C GLU A 288 8.80 -2.55 8.87
N ALA A 289 8.92 -1.52 9.72
CA ALA A 289 9.79 -0.37 9.43
C ALA A 289 11.24 -0.79 9.17
N MET A 290 11.76 -1.72 9.96
CA MET A 290 13.12 -2.26 9.77
C MET A 290 13.26 -3.05 8.48
N MET A 291 12.29 -3.90 8.14
CA MET A 291 12.27 -4.61 6.86
C MET A 291 12.29 -3.63 5.68
N ILE A 292 11.50 -2.56 5.75
CA ILE A 292 11.46 -1.52 4.70
C ILE A 292 12.79 -0.76 4.64
N LEU A 293 13.39 -0.40 5.78
CA LEU A 293 14.71 0.25 5.85
C LEU A 293 15.80 -0.62 5.22
N GLU A 294 15.86 -1.89 5.58
CA GLU A 294 16.83 -2.85 5.04
C GLU A 294 16.68 -2.98 3.53
N SER A 295 15.46 -3.09 3.03
CA SER A 295 15.21 -3.13 1.58
C SER A 295 15.70 -1.88 0.86
N HIS A 296 15.53 -0.69 1.45
CA HIS A 296 16.02 0.56 0.85
C HIS A 296 17.54 0.61 0.84
N ILE A 297 18.20 0.20 1.92
CA ILE A 297 19.67 0.13 2.00
C ILE A 297 20.20 -0.80 0.91
N ILE A 298 19.65 -2.02 0.79
CA ILE A 298 20.06 -3.00 -0.21
C ILE A 298 19.88 -2.46 -1.64
N ASN A 299 18.75 -1.79 -1.92
CA ASN A 299 18.52 -1.21 -3.24
C ASN A 299 19.52 -0.09 -3.55
N LEU A 300 19.80 0.81 -2.60
CA LEU A 300 20.80 1.85 -2.75
C LEU A 300 22.21 1.28 -2.95
N GLU A 301 22.57 0.20 -2.24
CA GLU A 301 23.85 -0.50 -2.43
C GLU A 301 23.98 -1.03 -3.85
N ARG A 302 22.94 -1.69 -4.38
CA ARG A 302 22.92 -2.19 -5.76
C ARG A 302 23.08 -1.05 -6.77
N GLU A 303 22.39 0.07 -6.57
CA GLU A 303 22.52 1.24 -7.44
C GLU A 303 23.93 1.84 -7.40
N LEU A 304 24.52 1.99 -6.21
CA LEU A 304 25.88 2.52 -6.05
C LEU A 304 26.92 1.60 -6.69
N HIS A 305 26.77 0.28 -6.58
CA HIS A 305 27.65 -0.68 -7.22
C HIS A 305 27.49 -0.75 -8.75
N ALA A 306 26.28 -0.47 -9.28
CA ALA A 306 26.03 -0.44 -10.71
C ALA A 306 26.68 0.76 -11.42
N VAL A 307 26.91 1.88 -10.71
CA VAL A 307 27.61 3.06 -11.24
C VAL A 307 29.12 2.85 -11.14
N THR A 308 29.69 2.06 -12.05
CA THR A 308 31.13 1.78 -12.12
C THR A 308 31.94 2.82 -12.92
N SER A 309 31.31 3.91 -13.38
CA SER A 309 31.96 4.93 -14.21
C SER A 309 31.55 6.35 -13.84
N GLY A 310 32.38 7.00 -13.01
CA GLY A 310 32.74 8.41 -13.19
C GLY A 310 32.00 9.49 -12.37
N SER A 311 30.81 9.27 -11.82
CA SER A 311 30.27 10.19 -10.82
C SER A 311 29.59 9.44 -9.67
N CYS A 312 30.24 9.48 -8.52
CA CYS A 312 29.57 9.15 -7.27
C CYS A 312 28.50 10.23 -7.08
N ASP A 313 27.23 9.91 -7.33
CA ASP A 313 26.12 10.79 -7.02
C ASP A 313 26.12 11.00 -5.50
N SER A 314 26.75 12.08 -5.02
CA SER A 314 27.09 12.30 -3.62
C SER A 314 25.85 12.22 -2.73
N GLN A 315 24.70 12.64 -3.26
CA GLN A 315 23.41 12.56 -2.60
C GLN A 315 22.98 11.12 -2.29
N ARG A 316 23.24 10.15 -3.20
CA ARG A 316 22.91 8.74 -2.97
C ARG A 316 23.83 8.10 -1.93
N GLY A 317 25.13 8.41 -2.00
CA GLY A 317 26.10 7.96 -1.00
C GLY A 317 25.79 8.50 0.40
N GLU A 318 25.40 9.78 0.48
CA GLU A 318 24.95 10.42 1.72
C GLU A 318 23.67 9.77 2.27
N LEU A 319 22.66 9.54 1.42
CA LEU A 319 21.43 8.87 1.82
C LEU A 319 21.71 7.44 2.31
N HIS A 320 22.50 6.65 1.58
CA HIS A 320 22.89 5.30 1.98
C HIS A 320 23.59 5.30 3.36
N SER A 321 24.55 6.21 3.54
CA SER A 321 25.27 6.36 4.81
C SER A 321 24.33 6.74 5.95
N TYR A 322 23.39 7.65 5.69
CA TYR A 322 22.39 8.09 6.66
C TYR A 322 21.47 6.95 7.09
N LEU A 323 20.89 6.20 6.14
CA LEU A 323 20.01 5.07 6.42
C LEU A 323 20.76 3.93 7.12
N THR A 324 22.01 3.68 6.73
CA THR A 324 22.89 2.74 7.44
C THR A 324 23.17 3.19 8.87
N GLY A 325 23.30 4.51 9.10
CA GLY A 325 23.38 5.10 10.42
C GLY A 325 22.14 4.79 11.27
N ILE A 326 20.94 5.00 10.72
CA ILE A 326 19.68 4.65 11.40
C ILE A 326 19.65 3.15 11.76
N ARG A 327 20.03 2.26 10.83
CA ARG A 327 20.10 0.81 11.10
C ARG A 327 21.03 0.51 12.28
N LYS A 328 22.21 1.14 12.33
CA LYS A 328 23.23 0.92 13.38
C LYS A 328 22.82 1.45 14.76
N THR A 329 22.00 2.51 14.85
CA THR A 329 21.55 3.03 16.15
C THR A 329 20.54 2.10 16.82
N GLY A 330 19.90 1.18 16.08
CA GLY A 330 18.87 0.29 16.62
C GLY A 330 17.62 1.03 17.10
N LEU A 331 17.45 2.31 16.76
CA LEU A 331 16.39 3.16 17.30
C LEU A 331 14.98 2.64 16.94
N LEU A 332 14.82 2.12 15.72
CA LEU A 332 13.60 1.47 15.26
C LEU A 332 13.38 0.08 15.90
N CYS A 333 14.43 -0.57 16.40
CA CYS A 333 14.39 -1.89 17.06
C CYS A 333 14.23 -1.80 18.58
N SER A 334 14.50 -0.64 19.20
CA SER A 334 14.48 -0.47 20.65
C SER A 334 13.14 -0.95 21.21
N GLY A 335 13.13 -1.80 22.24
CA GLY A 335 11.90 -2.36 22.78
C GLY A 335 11.11 -1.31 23.57
N HIS A 336 9.86 -1.05 23.22
CA HIS A 336 8.94 -0.37 24.14
C HIS A 336 8.35 -1.45 25.02
N VAL A 337 8.62 -1.36 26.32
CA VAL A 337 7.95 -2.17 27.33
C VAL A 337 6.49 -1.72 27.32
N SER A 338 5.57 -2.50 26.74
CA SER A 338 4.15 -2.16 26.81
C SER A 338 3.67 -2.34 28.26
N VAL A 339 3.45 -1.25 28.98
CA VAL A 339 3.00 -1.28 30.38
C VAL A 339 1.48 -1.51 30.51
N HIS A 340 0.78 -1.91 29.44
CA HIS A 340 -0.64 -2.26 29.54
C HIS A 340 -0.81 -3.75 29.84
N ARG A 341 -0.86 -4.07 31.14
CA ARG A 341 -1.52 -5.28 31.66
C ARG A 341 -2.95 -5.31 31.10
N TRP A 342 -3.21 -6.23 30.18
CA TRP A 342 -4.58 -6.57 29.80
C TRP A 342 -5.21 -7.38 30.94
N ASN A 343 -6.16 -6.77 31.64
CA ASN A 343 -7.09 -7.48 32.51
C ASN A 343 -8.07 -8.25 31.62
N TYR A 344 -7.68 -9.43 31.16
CA TYR A 344 -8.65 -10.45 30.78
C TYR A 344 -8.97 -11.26 32.04
N PRO A 345 -10.24 -11.52 32.40
CA PRO A 345 -10.55 -12.43 33.47
C PRO A 345 -10.11 -13.83 33.02
N VAL A 346 -8.95 -14.26 33.51
CA VAL A 346 -8.60 -15.68 33.51
C VAL A 346 -9.65 -16.31 34.42
N LYS A 347 -10.57 -17.09 33.83
CA LYS A 347 -11.35 -18.06 34.62
C LYS A 347 -10.33 -19.04 35.17
N ILE A 348 -9.89 -18.78 36.39
CA ILE A 348 -9.20 -19.77 37.20
C ILE A 348 -10.21 -20.91 37.37
N PRO A 349 -9.88 -22.16 36.99
CA PRO A 349 -10.73 -23.28 37.32
C PRO A 349 -10.90 -23.30 38.84
N GLN A 350 -12.15 -23.18 39.30
CA GLN A 350 -12.49 -23.51 40.68
C GLN A 350 -12.20 -25.00 40.84
N ASN A 351 -11.09 -25.32 41.49
CA ASN A 351 -10.86 -26.65 42.00
C ASN A 351 -11.60 -26.76 43.33
N GLY A 352 -12.53 -27.73 43.36
CA GLY A 352 -12.91 -28.58 44.50
C GLY A 352 -13.19 -27.91 45.83
#